data_AF-A0A518DT49-F1
#
_entry.id   AF-A0A518DT49-F1
#
_cell.length_a   1.000
_cell.length_b   1.000
_cell.length_c   1.000
_cell.angle_alpha   90.00
_cell.angle_beta   90.00
_cell.angle_gamma   90.00
#
_symmetry.space_group_name_H-M   'P 1'
#
loop_
_entity.id
_entity.type
_entity.pdbx_description
1 polymer ?
#
loop_
_entity_poly.entity_id
_entity_poly.type
_entity_poly.pdbx_seq_one_letter_code
_entity_poly.pdbx_strand_id
1 'polypeptide(L)' 'MTIDKSLKVKSGVVRSRNVLTRAERVEKLQEADRWQKGDKILGMPKVRVIKISLKKKKKVKKEDDK' A
#
# COMPACT_ATOMS: atom_id res chain seq x y z
N MET A 1 -7.88 -34.62 0.27
CA MET A 1 -7.39 -33.98 1.51
C MET A 1 -8.03 -32.60 1.63
N THR A 2 -9.12 -32.50 2.38
CA THR A 2 -9.84 -31.24 2.62
C THR A 2 -9.18 -30.50 3.78
N ILE A 3 -8.69 -29.28 3.52
CA ILE A 3 -8.13 -28.40 4.54
C ILE A 3 -9.28 -27.62 5.21
N ASP A 4 -9.27 -27.56 6.54
CA ASP A 4 -10.19 -26.73 7.29
C ASP A 4 -10.00 -25.23 6.98
N LYS A 5 -11.08 -24.45 6.97
CA LYS A 5 -11.06 -23.02 6.62
C LYS A 5 -10.14 -22.20 7.52
N SER A 6 -9.95 -22.59 8.78
CA SER A 6 -9.05 -21.91 9.73
C SER A 6 -7.57 -22.18 9.44
N LEU A 7 -7.26 -23.35 8.87
CA LEU A 7 -5.91 -23.78 8.49
C LEU A 7 -5.49 -23.27 7.10
N LYS A 8 -6.41 -22.63 6.37
CA LYS A 8 -6.10 -22.00 5.10
C LYS A 8 -5.25 -20.75 5.35
N VAL A 9 -3.95 -20.88 5.12
CA VAL A 9 -3.03 -19.73 5.07
C VAL A 9 -3.60 -18.74 4.05
N LYS A 10 -4.13 -17.61 4.53
CA LYS A 10 -4.51 -16.50 3.66
C LYS A 10 -3.20 -15.98 3.08
N SER A 11 -2.87 -16.42 1.87
CA SER A 11 -1.68 -15.98 1.15
C SER A 11 -1.59 -14.46 1.23
N GLY A 12 -0.40 -14.02 1.65
CA GLY A 12 0.10 -12.65 1.59
C GLY A 12 -0.96 -11.57 1.69
N VAL A 13 -1.14 -11.02 2.88
CA VAL A 13 -1.88 -9.79 3.12
C VAL A 13 -1.48 -8.75 2.05
N VAL A 14 -2.32 -8.57 1.00
CA VAL A 14 -2.25 -7.44 0.07
C VAL A 14 -2.85 -6.23 0.79
N ARG A 15 -2.27 -5.88 1.94
CA ARG A 15 -2.58 -4.62 2.65
C ARG A 15 -1.40 -3.71 2.51
N SER A 16 -1.69 -2.41 2.55
CA SER A 16 -0.67 -1.38 2.72
C SER A 16 0.19 -1.71 3.94
N ARG A 17 1.52 -1.75 3.75
CA ARG A 17 2.49 -1.83 4.86
C ARG A 17 2.47 -0.52 5.66
N ASN A 18 2.85 -0.57 6.94
CA ASN A 18 2.89 0.62 7.80
C ASN A 18 4.17 1.45 7.63
N VAL A 19 5.23 0.87 7.06
CA VAL A 19 6.52 1.51 6.84
C VAL A 19 6.96 1.23 5.41
N LEU A 20 7.35 2.29 4.69
CA LEU A 20 7.91 2.19 3.35
C LEU A 20 9.36 1.72 3.40
N THR A 21 9.81 1.02 2.37
CA THR A 21 11.22 0.66 2.23
C THR A 21 12.08 1.92 2.09
N ARG A 22 13.38 1.79 2.28
CA ARG A 22 14.28 2.95 2.18
C ARG A 22 14.27 3.56 0.77
N ALA A 23 14.23 2.73 -0.27
CA ALA A 23 14.13 3.16 -1.66
C ALA A 23 12.82 3.94 -1.90
N GLU A 24 11.68 3.39 -1.49
CA GLU A 24 10.37 4.05 -1.60
C GLU A 24 10.34 5.41 -0.88
N ARG A 25 11.03 5.54 0.26
CA ARG A 25 11.14 6.82 0.97
C ARG A 25 12.01 7.83 0.23
N VAL A 26 13.09 7.39 -0.41
CA VAL A 26 13.95 8.29 -1.21
C VAL A 26 13.18 8.81 -2.41
N GLU A 27 12.48 7.94 -3.13
CA GLU A 27 11.62 8.32 -4.26
C GLU A 27 10.57 9.35 -3.84
N LYS A 28 9.87 9.13 -2.72
CA LYS A 28 8.90 10.10 -2.16
C LYS A 28 9.52 11.44 -1.73
N LEU A 29 10.78 11.45 -1.32
CA LEU A 29 11.48 12.70 -0.98
C LEU A 29 12.02 13.42 -2.22
N GLN A 30 12.38 12.67 -3.26
CA GLN A 30 12.71 13.23 -4.59
C GLN A 30 11.48 13.89 -5.20
N GLU A 31 10.31 13.23 -5.17
CA GLU A 31 9.03 13.81 -5.61
C GLU A 31 8.67 15.12 -4.86
N ALA A 32 9.17 15.28 -3.63
CA ALA A 32 8.90 16.44 -2.80
C ALA A 32 10.02 17.49 -2.82
N ASP A 33 11.03 17.34 -3.70
CA ASP A 33 12.24 18.17 -3.81
C ASP A 33 13.03 18.31 -2.50
N ARG A 34 12.92 17.33 -1.59
CA ARG A 34 13.57 17.30 -0.27
C ARG A 34 14.79 16.39 -0.20
N TRP A 35 15.15 15.77 -1.32
CA TRP A 35 16.31 14.88 -1.40
C TRP A 35 16.99 15.03 -2.75
N GLN A 36 18.31 15.22 -2.72
CA GLN A 36 19.17 15.33 -3.89
C GLN A 36 20.21 14.20 -3.91
N LYS A 37 20.75 13.92 -5.10
CA LYS A 37 21.74 12.87 -5.30
C LYS A 37 23.06 13.24 -4.60
N GLY A 38 23.29 12.64 -3.43
CA GLY A 38 24.43 12.94 -2.55
C GLY A 38 24.02 13.12 -1.09
N ASP A 39 22.73 13.33 -0.84
CA ASP A 39 22.20 13.44 0.52
C ASP A 39 22.32 12.14 1.30
N LYS A 40 22.50 12.28 2.62
CA LYS A 40 22.67 11.15 3.53
C LYS A 40 21.42 10.27 3.54
N ILE A 41 21.65 8.98 3.34
CA ILE A 41 20.61 7.94 3.36
C ILE A 41 20.21 7.58 4.81
N LEU A 42 21.13 7.77 5.76
CA LEU A 42 20.89 7.63 7.21
C LEU A 42 20.35 8.94 7.79
N GLY A 43 19.37 8.87 8.69
CA GLY A 43 18.75 10.06 9.30
C GLY A 43 17.77 10.81 8.40
N MET A 44 17.37 10.24 7.26
CA MET A 44 16.43 10.86 6.33
C MET A 44 15.09 11.24 7.01
N PRO A 45 14.42 12.32 6.55
CA PRO A 45 13.15 12.75 7.12
C PRO A 45 12.06 11.67 6.99
N LYS A 46 11.14 11.65 7.96
CA LYS A 46 10.08 10.65 8.03
C LYS A 46 9.03 10.90 6.94
N VAL A 47 8.84 9.90 6.07
CA VAL A 47 7.83 9.92 5.00
C VAL A 47 6.53 9.30 5.52
N ARG A 48 5.39 9.96 5.25
CA ARG A 48 4.06 9.45 5.60
C ARG A 48 3.63 8.35 4.63
N VAL A 49 3.08 7.25 5.16
CA VAL A 49 2.42 6.23 4.35
C VAL A 49 0.99 6.68 4.03
N ILE A 50 0.68 6.82 2.74
CA ILE A 50 -0.67 7.16 2.29
C ILE A 50 -1.53 5.90 2.34
N LYS A 51 -2.54 5.92 3.22
CA LYS A 51 -3.56 4.87 3.29
C LYS A 51 -4.72 5.28 2.39
N ILE A 52 -4.82 4.66 1.21
CA ILE A 52 -5.93 4.91 0.29
C ILE A 52 -7.18 4.26 0.88
N SER A 53 -8.12 5.09 1.33
CA SER A 53 -9.46 4.64 1.71
C SER A 53 -10.36 4.71 0.49
N LEU A 54 -10.41 3.64 -0.30
CA LEU A 54 -11.40 3.53 -1.37
C LEU A 54 -12.78 3.45 -0.72
N LYS A 55 -13.58 4.52 -0.79
CA LYS A 55 -15.03 4.42 -0.54
C LYS A 55 -15.57 3.37 -1.51
N LYS A 56 -16.18 2.30 -0.98
CA LYS A 56 -16.83 1.28 -1.81
C LYS A 56 -17.80 1.99 -2.76
N LYS A 57 -17.54 1.92 -4.08
CA LYS A 57 -18.56 2.28 -5.07
C LYS A 57 -19.78 1.40 -4.80
N LYS A 58 -20.95 2.02 -4.64
CA LYS A 58 -22.24 1.32 -4.51
C LYS A 58 -22.37 0.43 -5.74
N LYS A 59 -22.52 -0.88 -5.57
CA LYS A 59 -22.83 -1.78 -6.70
C LYS A 59 -24.15 -1.29 -7.29
N VAL A 60 -24.11 -0.71 -8.49
CA VAL A 60 -25.32 -0.48 -9.28
C VAL A 60 -25.84 -1.88 -9.60
N LYS A 61 -27.03 -2.22 -9.09
CA LYS A 61 -27.74 -3.42 -9.53
C LYS A 61 -27.92 -3.26 -11.03
N LYS A 62 -27.37 -4.15 -11.85
CA LYS A 62 -27.87 -4.33 -13.21
C LYS A 62 -29.33 -4.76 -13.04
N GLU A 63 -30.25 -3.98 -13.57
CA GLU A 63 -31.59 -4.49 -13.87
C GLU A 63 -31.41 -5.71 -14.78
N ASP A 64 -31.99 -6.83 -14.36
CA ASP A 64 -32.36 -7.92 -15.24
C ASP A 64 -33.22 -7.32 -16.36
N ASP A 65 -32.66 -7.24 -17.57
CA ASP A 65 -33.45 -7.09 -18.80
C ASP A 65 -33.43 -8.45 -19.49
N LYS A 66 -34.60 -9.10 -19.44
CA LYS A 66 -35.07 -10.34 -20.09
C LYS A 66 -34.58 -11.71 -19.58
#